data_AF-A0A973JT66-F1
#
_entry.id   AF-A0A973JT66-F1
#
_cell.length_a   1.000
_cell.length_b   1.000
_cell.length_c   1.000
_cell.angle_alpha   90.00
_cell.angle_beta   90.00
_cell.angle_gamma   90.00
#
_symmetry.space_group_name_H-M   'P 1'
#
loop_
_entity.id
_entity.type
_entity.pdbx_description
1 polymer ?
#
loop_
_entity_poly.entity_id
_entity_poly.type
_entity_poly.pdbx_seq_one_letter_code
_entity_poly.pdbx_strand_id
1 'polypeptide(L)'
;RNLAALAVVDDHGRLVGVLRRRLLADQNSRQVILTDHNHPDQAAPGVTESQILAIIDHHNLGGLQTLHPLAIHCDTVGCTCTLIAELYRQTGAPLPPALAGAMLGAVLSDTVQFRSPTTTPRDRTIATWLEERSGEPIDALARRMFRARLPEPTPPATWWAARDRKVFTFGATRFSISQVEVADVAEVMPPPDELRSALQVAAAADGLDTAFLLLTDILEQNSLLIAANPEGEAIAQRAFTGTPTPRGLLLPGVMSRKKQVIPPLAAALL
;
A
#
# COMPACT_ATOMS: atom_id res chain seq x y z
N ARG A 1 33.63 -19.11 -38.61
CA ARG A 1 34.14 -18.83 -37.25
C ARG A 1 33.14 -19.42 -36.26
N ASN A 2 33.53 -20.41 -35.46
CA ASN A 2 32.69 -20.96 -34.38
C ASN A 2 32.60 -19.92 -33.25
N LEU A 3 31.62 -19.04 -33.29
CA LEU A 3 31.39 -18.09 -32.19
C LEU A 3 30.82 -18.86 -31.00
N ALA A 4 31.60 -18.94 -29.92
CA ALA A 4 31.19 -19.58 -28.66
C ALA A 4 30.10 -18.76 -27.94
N ALA A 5 30.00 -17.46 -28.24
CA ALA A 5 29.00 -16.55 -27.70
C ALA A 5 28.74 -15.34 -28.62
N LEU A 6 27.58 -14.73 -28.45
CA LEU A 6 27.12 -13.50 -29.09
C LEU A 6 26.89 -12.43 -28.02
N ALA A 7 27.20 -11.18 -28.32
CA ALA A 7 26.81 -10.05 -27.47
C ALA A 7 25.31 -9.78 -27.67
N VAL A 8 24.58 -9.60 -26.56
CA VAL A 8 23.18 -9.15 -26.57
C VAL A 8 23.19 -7.68 -26.21
N VAL A 9 22.56 -6.86 -27.07
CA VAL A 9 22.49 -5.42 -26.90
C VAL A 9 21.03 -4.95 -26.83
N ASP A 10 20.78 -3.83 -26.16
CA ASP A 10 19.49 -3.15 -26.19
C ASP A 10 19.30 -2.34 -27.49
N ASP A 11 18.14 -1.68 -27.62
CA ASP A 11 17.78 -0.83 -28.77
C ASP A 11 18.70 0.39 -28.95
N HIS A 12 19.55 0.68 -27.95
CA HIS A 12 20.54 1.74 -27.97
C HIS A 12 21.97 1.21 -28.19
N GLY A 13 22.13 -0.08 -28.49
CA GLY A 13 23.41 -0.73 -28.74
C GLY A 13 24.25 -1.00 -27.49
N ARG A 14 23.69 -0.89 -26.28
CA ARG A 14 24.39 -1.14 -25.03
C ARG A 14 24.39 -2.63 -24.72
N LEU A 15 25.54 -3.16 -24.31
CA LEU A 15 25.67 -4.56 -23.92
C LEU A 15 24.80 -4.85 -22.68
N VAL A 16 23.76 -5.68 -22.84
CA VAL A 16 22.87 -6.13 -21.76
C VAL A 16 23.11 -7.60 -21.39
N GLY A 17 23.88 -8.33 -22.19
CA GLY A 17 24.20 -9.73 -21.88
C GLY A 17 25.07 -10.42 -22.91
N VAL A 18 25.32 -11.71 -22.70
CA VAL A 18 26.11 -12.57 -23.59
C VAL A 18 25.38 -13.89 -23.80
N LEU A 19 25.02 -14.20 -25.04
CA LEU A 19 24.33 -15.41 -25.44
C LEU A 19 25.34 -16.47 -25.89
N ARG A 20 25.58 -17.49 -25.06
CA ARG A 20 26.46 -18.61 -25.40
C ARG A 20 25.73 -19.66 -26.23
N ARG A 21 26.44 -20.35 -27.13
CA ARG A 21 25.86 -21.41 -27.99
C ARG A 21 25.15 -22.52 -27.20
N ARG A 22 25.63 -22.85 -25.98
CA ARG A 22 24.98 -23.84 -25.11
C ARG A 22 23.58 -23.40 -24.64
N LEU A 23 23.35 -22.10 -24.48
CA LEU A 23 22.04 -21.54 -24.12
C LEU A 23 21.03 -21.60 -25.28
N LEU A 24 21.50 -21.72 -26.53
CA LEU A 24 20.63 -21.93 -27.70
C LEU A 24 20.16 -23.38 -27.83
N ALA A 25 20.98 -24.33 -27.38
CA ALA A 25 20.65 -25.76 -27.38
C ALA A 25 19.83 -26.16 -26.14
N ASP A 26 20.00 -25.43 -25.04
CA ASP A 26 19.25 -25.56 -23.80
C ASP A 26 18.07 -24.57 -23.84
N GLN A 27 17.13 -24.77 -24.78
CA GLN A 27 15.79 -24.15 -24.71
C GLN A 27 14.96 -24.81 -23.60
N ASN A 28 15.57 -25.07 -22.44
CA ASN A 28 14.81 -25.25 -21.21
C ASN A 28 14.23 -23.88 -20.90
N SER A 29 13.05 -23.62 -21.45
CA SER A 29 12.12 -22.62 -20.96
C SER A 29 12.11 -22.76 -19.45
N ARG A 30 12.66 -21.77 -18.73
CA ARG A 30 12.82 -21.86 -17.28
C ARG A 30 11.48 -22.25 -16.67
N GLN A 31 11.49 -23.23 -15.78
CA GLN A 31 10.27 -23.61 -15.10
C GLN A 31 9.97 -22.57 -14.03
N VAL A 32 8.78 -21.98 -14.10
CA VAL A 32 8.35 -20.90 -13.21
C VAL A 32 6.98 -21.19 -12.62
N ILE A 33 6.76 -20.68 -11.42
CA ILE A 33 5.44 -20.61 -10.79
C ILE A 33 5.16 -19.13 -10.56
N LEU A 34 3.99 -18.67 -11.02
CA LEU A 34 3.56 -17.30 -10.79
C LEU A 34 2.74 -17.26 -9.51
N THR A 35 3.04 -16.28 -8.66
CA THR A 35 2.28 -16.00 -7.45
C THR A 35 1.82 -14.55 -7.48
N ASP A 36 0.58 -14.29 -7.10
CA ASP A 36 0.03 -12.95 -6.91
C ASP A 36 -0.17 -12.12 -8.19
N HIS A 37 0.14 -12.68 -9.34
CA HIS A 37 -0.12 -12.06 -10.63
C HIS A 37 -0.19 -13.13 -11.71
N ASN A 38 -0.91 -12.78 -12.77
CA ASN A 38 -0.98 -13.61 -13.97
C ASN A 38 -1.01 -12.77 -15.26
N HIS A 39 -0.90 -11.44 -15.19
CA HIS A 39 -0.74 -10.60 -16.39
C HIS A 39 0.71 -10.56 -16.88
N PRO A 40 0.99 -10.74 -18.20
CA PRO A 40 2.35 -10.67 -18.74
C PRO A 40 3.08 -9.35 -18.43
N ASP A 41 2.36 -8.23 -18.47
CA ASP A 41 2.93 -6.89 -18.23
C ASP A 41 3.36 -6.66 -16.77
N GLN A 42 2.92 -7.51 -15.85
CA GLN A 42 3.28 -7.47 -14.43
C GLN A 42 4.38 -8.48 -14.09
N ALA A 43 4.70 -9.38 -15.02
CA ALA A 43 5.61 -10.48 -14.79
C ALA A 43 7.05 -10.13 -15.19
N ALA A 44 7.99 -11.00 -14.81
CA ALA A 44 9.39 -10.82 -15.17
C ALA A 44 9.59 -10.90 -16.71
N PRO A 45 10.51 -10.10 -17.28
CA PRO A 45 10.87 -10.23 -18.69
C PRO A 45 11.27 -11.67 -19.04
N GLY A 46 10.71 -12.21 -20.13
CA GLY A 46 10.96 -13.59 -20.54
C GLY A 46 10.01 -14.63 -19.93
N VAL A 47 8.98 -14.24 -19.17
CA VAL A 47 8.02 -15.19 -18.57
C VAL A 47 7.20 -15.94 -19.63
N THR A 48 6.88 -15.28 -20.74
CA THR A 48 6.08 -15.83 -21.84
C THR A 48 6.83 -16.92 -22.61
N GLU A 49 8.15 -16.85 -22.57
CA GLU A 49 9.09 -17.81 -23.14
C GLU A 49 9.50 -18.91 -22.13
N SER A 50 9.01 -18.81 -20.88
CA SER A 50 9.27 -19.75 -19.80
C SER A 50 8.16 -20.81 -19.70
N GLN A 51 8.47 -21.96 -19.09
CA GLN A 51 7.47 -23.00 -18.84
C GLN A 51 6.77 -22.69 -17.52
N ILE A 52 5.57 -22.15 -17.61
CA ILE A 52 4.75 -21.83 -16.45
C ILE A 52 4.12 -23.13 -15.94
N LEU A 53 4.56 -23.60 -14.77
CA LEU A 53 4.10 -24.84 -14.16
C LEU A 53 2.82 -24.65 -13.35
N ALA A 54 2.72 -23.51 -12.66
CA ALA A 54 1.56 -23.19 -11.85
C ALA A 54 1.32 -21.68 -11.72
N ILE A 55 0.07 -21.31 -11.45
CA ILE A 55 -0.34 -19.97 -11.04
C ILE A 55 -1.10 -20.11 -9.71
N ILE A 56 -0.68 -19.34 -8.69
CA ILE A 56 -1.39 -19.20 -7.42
C ILE A 56 -1.70 -17.72 -7.23
N ASP A 57 -2.96 -17.32 -7.36
CA ASP A 57 -3.31 -15.91 -7.45
C ASP A 57 -4.71 -15.64 -6.87
N HIS A 58 -4.97 -14.41 -6.48
CA HIS A 58 -6.27 -13.96 -6.01
C HIS A 58 -6.87 -12.82 -6.86
N HIS A 59 -6.14 -12.40 -7.91
CA HIS A 59 -6.59 -11.40 -8.87
C HIS A 59 -7.46 -12.00 -9.98
N ASN A 60 -8.01 -11.13 -10.82
CA ASN A 60 -8.67 -11.52 -12.05
C ASN A 60 -7.67 -12.15 -13.04
N LEU A 61 -8.16 -13.07 -13.86
CA LEU A 61 -7.35 -13.68 -14.92
C LEU A 61 -7.12 -12.69 -16.07
N GLY A 62 -5.89 -12.70 -16.56
CA GLY A 62 -5.28 -11.59 -17.27
C GLY A 62 -4.42 -12.05 -18.44
N GLY A 63 -5.06 -12.43 -19.55
CA GLY A 63 -4.45 -12.47 -20.89
C GLY A 63 -3.24 -13.39 -21.13
N LEU A 64 -2.67 -14.04 -20.11
CA LEU A 64 -1.53 -14.94 -20.24
C LEU A 64 -1.92 -16.18 -21.03
N GLN A 65 -1.15 -16.47 -22.07
CA GLN A 65 -1.31 -17.64 -22.91
C GLN A 65 -0.17 -18.60 -22.66
N THR A 66 -0.48 -19.87 -22.45
CA THR A 66 0.51 -20.93 -22.25
C THR A 66 0.41 -21.96 -23.36
N LEU A 67 1.57 -22.49 -23.79
CA LEU A 67 1.63 -23.57 -24.79
C LEU A 67 1.38 -24.96 -24.18
N HIS A 68 1.52 -25.08 -22.86
CA HIS A 68 1.37 -26.32 -22.12
C HIS A 68 0.31 -26.19 -21.02
N PRO A 69 -0.37 -27.28 -20.65
CA PRO A 69 -1.20 -27.33 -19.46
C PRO A 69 -0.39 -26.97 -18.20
N LEU A 70 -1.04 -26.30 -17.26
CA LEU A 70 -0.46 -25.90 -15.98
C LEU A 70 -1.47 -26.06 -14.84
N ALA A 71 -0.99 -26.07 -13.59
CA ALA A 71 -1.86 -25.99 -12.43
C ALA A 71 -2.31 -24.54 -12.20
N ILE A 72 -3.60 -24.32 -11.92
CA ILE A 72 -4.12 -23.00 -11.59
C ILE A 72 -4.87 -23.11 -10.27
N HIS A 73 -4.45 -22.35 -9.29
CA HIS A 73 -5.11 -22.23 -8.00
C HIS A 73 -5.43 -20.75 -7.76
N CYS A 74 -6.62 -20.36 -8.23
CA CYS A 74 -7.14 -19.01 -8.05
C CYS A 74 -8.41 -19.05 -7.22
N ASP A 75 -8.53 -18.12 -6.27
CA ASP A 75 -9.71 -17.99 -5.45
C ASP A 75 -9.91 -16.53 -5.01
N THR A 76 -11.14 -16.18 -4.67
CA THR A 76 -11.50 -14.81 -4.26
C THR A 76 -11.22 -14.60 -2.78
N VAL A 77 -9.94 -14.67 -2.39
CA VAL A 77 -9.45 -14.35 -1.04
C VAL A 77 -8.74 -13.00 -1.01
N GLY A 78 -8.48 -12.48 0.20
CA GLY A 78 -7.85 -11.18 0.39
C GLY A 78 -6.35 -11.15 0.07
N CYS A 79 -5.67 -12.30 0.09
CA CYS A 79 -4.22 -12.39 -0.14
C CYS A 79 -3.81 -13.74 -0.75
N THR A 80 -2.85 -13.74 -1.68
CA THR A 80 -2.26 -14.97 -2.24
C THR A 80 -1.63 -15.88 -1.17
N CYS A 81 -1.02 -15.30 -0.12
CA CYS A 81 -0.44 -16.09 0.98
C CYS A 81 -1.50 -16.87 1.78
N THR A 82 -2.78 -16.49 1.72
CA THR A 82 -3.87 -17.30 2.28
C THR A 82 -3.94 -18.66 1.58
N LEU A 83 -3.89 -18.66 0.25
CA LEU A 83 -3.92 -19.90 -0.55
C LEU A 83 -2.67 -20.75 -0.32
N ILE A 84 -1.50 -20.12 -0.31
CA ILE A 84 -0.23 -20.83 -0.06
C ILE A 84 -0.22 -21.44 1.35
N ALA A 85 -0.66 -20.72 2.37
CA ALA A 85 -0.71 -21.25 3.74
C ALA A 85 -1.73 -22.37 3.89
N GLU A 86 -2.89 -22.28 3.21
CA GLU A 86 -3.85 -23.38 3.14
C GLU A 86 -3.22 -24.64 2.51
N LEU A 87 -2.39 -24.50 1.47
CA LEU A 87 -1.64 -25.63 0.87
C LEU A 87 -0.62 -26.24 1.85
N TYR A 88 0.12 -25.43 2.62
CA TYR A 88 0.99 -25.93 3.69
C TYR A 88 0.18 -26.74 4.72
N ARG A 89 -0.97 -26.21 5.14
CA ARG A 89 -1.86 -26.85 6.11
C ARG A 89 -2.45 -28.16 5.58
N GLN A 90 -2.85 -28.21 4.32
CA GLN A 90 -3.43 -29.39 3.68
C GLN A 90 -2.42 -30.52 3.47
N THR A 91 -1.19 -30.17 3.07
CA THR A 91 -0.13 -31.15 2.79
C THR A 91 0.61 -31.60 4.04
N GLY A 92 0.49 -30.86 5.15
CA GLY A 92 1.28 -31.10 6.36
C GLY A 92 2.77 -30.78 6.19
N ALA A 93 3.13 -30.04 5.13
CA ALA A 93 4.50 -29.62 4.89
C ALA A 93 5.02 -28.75 6.05
N PRO A 94 6.30 -28.89 6.44
CA PRO A 94 6.87 -28.09 7.51
C PRO A 94 6.90 -26.61 7.10
N LEU A 95 6.38 -25.73 7.96
CA LEU A 95 6.39 -24.28 7.79
C LEU A 95 7.26 -23.63 8.86
N PRO A 96 8.49 -23.17 8.53
CA PRO A 96 9.37 -22.51 9.49
C PRO A 96 8.74 -21.24 10.08
N PRO A 97 8.98 -20.90 11.37
CA PRO A 97 8.36 -19.73 12.02
C PRO A 97 8.60 -18.40 11.28
N ALA A 98 9.82 -18.17 10.78
CA ALA A 98 10.14 -16.95 10.04
C ALA A 98 9.35 -16.82 8.73
N LEU A 99 9.13 -17.94 8.02
CA LEU A 99 8.31 -17.96 6.80
C LEU A 99 6.83 -17.77 7.15
N ALA A 100 6.34 -18.38 8.22
CA ALA A 100 4.99 -18.14 8.73
C ALA A 100 4.77 -16.65 9.06
N GLY A 101 5.74 -15.99 9.68
CA GLY A 101 5.68 -14.56 9.99
C GLY A 101 5.67 -13.67 8.74
N ALA A 102 6.46 -14.02 7.73
CA ALA A 102 6.45 -13.32 6.44
C ALA A 102 5.10 -13.48 5.71
N MET A 103 4.54 -14.70 5.69
CA MET A 103 3.21 -14.96 5.13
C MET A 103 2.11 -14.24 5.91
N LEU A 104 2.21 -14.20 7.24
CA LEU A 104 1.28 -13.42 8.07
C LEU A 104 1.35 -11.95 7.69
N GLY A 105 2.56 -11.39 7.55
CA GLY A 105 2.75 -10.03 7.11
C GLY A 105 2.13 -9.75 5.73
N ALA A 106 2.26 -10.68 4.78
CA ALA A 106 1.62 -10.55 3.47
C ALA A 106 0.08 -10.48 3.60
N VAL A 107 -0.53 -11.39 4.38
CA VAL A 107 -1.98 -11.36 4.65
C VAL A 107 -2.39 -10.03 5.29
N LEU A 108 -1.65 -9.54 6.28
CA LEU A 108 -1.95 -8.28 6.96
C LEU A 108 -1.77 -7.07 6.03
N SER A 109 -0.81 -7.11 5.09
CA SER A 109 -0.57 -6.04 4.12
C SER A 109 -1.74 -5.89 3.15
N ASP A 110 -2.16 -6.96 2.48
CA ASP A 110 -3.21 -6.92 1.45
C ASP A 110 -4.59 -6.69 2.06
N THR A 111 -4.81 -7.25 3.26
CA THR A 111 -6.08 -7.08 3.96
C THR A 111 -6.15 -5.82 4.81
N VAL A 112 -5.06 -5.05 4.93
CA VAL A 112 -4.95 -3.88 5.82
C VAL A 112 -5.36 -4.24 7.25
N GLN A 113 -4.76 -5.31 7.80
CA GLN A 113 -5.18 -5.97 9.04
C GLN A 113 -6.72 -6.16 9.06
N PHE A 114 -7.21 -6.82 8.01
CA PHE A 114 -8.61 -7.22 7.83
C PHE A 114 -9.65 -6.11 7.64
N ARG A 115 -9.22 -4.90 7.27
CA ARG A 115 -10.09 -3.73 7.00
C ARG A 115 -10.35 -3.52 5.52
N SER A 116 -9.57 -4.14 4.65
CA SER A 116 -9.81 -4.15 3.21
C SER A 116 -11.15 -4.82 2.89
N PRO A 117 -11.94 -4.29 1.95
CA PRO A 117 -13.17 -4.95 1.49
C PRO A 117 -12.92 -6.30 0.80
N THR A 118 -11.68 -6.60 0.39
CA THR A 118 -11.31 -7.92 -0.18
C THR A 118 -11.14 -9.00 0.88
N THR A 119 -11.09 -8.62 2.16
CA THR A 119 -10.87 -9.56 3.26
C THR A 119 -12.01 -10.57 3.38
N THR A 120 -11.65 -11.85 3.48
CA THR A 120 -12.58 -12.96 3.68
C THR A 120 -12.39 -13.61 5.06
N PRO A 121 -13.35 -14.45 5.51
CA PRO A 121 -13.16 -15.26 6.73
C PRO A 121 -11.96 -16.22 6.67
N ARG A 122 -11.54 -16.64 5.46
CA ARG A 122 -10.37 -17.49 5.26
C ARG A 122 -9.08 -16.76 5.59
N ASP A 123 -8.97 -15.48 5.19
CA ASP A 123 -7.81 -14.65 5.53
C ASP A 123 -7.65 -14.49 7.05
N ARG A 124 -8.77 -14.33 7.77
CA ARG A 124 -8.74 -14.27 9.25
C ARG A 124 -8.32 -15.61 9.86
N THR A 125 -8.90 -16.70 9.38
CA THR A 125 -8.60 -18.06 9.86
C THR A 125 -7.13 -18.42 9.65
N ILE A 126 -6.60 -18.10 8.47
CA ILE A 126 -5.21 -18.43 8.14
C ILE A 126 -4.24 -17.51 8.87
N ALA A 127 -4.58 -16.24 9.08
CA ALA A 127 -3.74 -15.33 9.84
C ALA A 127 -3.57 -15.80 11.29
N THR A 128 -4.65 -16.23 11.97
CA THR A 128 -4.55 -16.82 13.32
C THR A 128 -3.67 -18.08 13.31
N TRP A 129 -3.82 -18.93 12.29
CA TRP A 129 -3.00 -20.14 12.14
C TRP A 129 -1.51 -19.82 11.90
N LEU A 130 -1.20 -18.73 11.20
CA LEU A 130 0.16 -18.23 10.94
C LEU A 130 0.76 -17.53 12.17
N GLU A 131 -0.05 -16.78 12.94
CA GLU A 131 0.33 -16.18 14.23
C GLU A 131 0.82 -17.26 15.21
N GLU A 132 0.05 -18.34 15.39
CA GLU A 132 0.45 -19.47 16.24
C GLU A 132 1.80 -20.10 15.85
N ARG A 133 2.12 -20.12 14.55
CA ARG A 133 3.34 -20.75 14.01
C ARG A 133 4.55 -19.83 14.03
N SER A 134 4.32 -18.56 13.82
CA SER A 134 5.36 -17.54 13.80
C SER A 134 5.73 -17.07 15.21
N GLY A 135 4.76 -17.08 16.14
CA GLY A 135 4.89 -16.44 17.43
C GLY A 135 4.78 -14.91 17.37
N GLU A 136 4.37 -14.35 16.23
CA GLU A 136 4.22 -12.91 16.01
C GLU A 136 2.76 -12.49 16.20
N PRO A 137 2.42 -11.72 17.27
CA PRO A 137 1.06 -11.27 17.49
C PRO A 137 0.57 -10.37 16.35
N ILE A 138 -0.63 -10.63 15.83
CA ILE A 138 -1.20 -9.94 14.66
C ILE A 138 -1.17 -8.42 14.83
N ASP A 139 -1.66 -7.91 15.95
CA ASP A 139 -1.77 -6.47 16.18
C ASP A 139 -0.39 -5.80 16.30
N ALA A 140 0.56 -6.47 16.96
CA ALA A 140 1.92 -5.96 17.12
C ALA A 140 2.68 -5.97 15.78
N LEU A 141 2.54 -7.03 15.00
CA LEU A 141 3.13 -7.15 13.68
C LEU A 141 2.54 -6.11 12.70
N ALA A 142 1.21 -5.96 12.68
CA ALA A 142 0.55 -4.96 11.83
C ALA A 142 1.04 -3.55 12.15
N ARG A 143 1.05 -3.15 13.43
CA ARG A 143 1.55 -1.83 13.85
C ARG A 143 2.98 -1.58 13.38
N ARG A 144 3.90 -2.53 13.59
CA ARG A 144 5.29 -2.45 13.12
C ARG A 144 5.39 -2.31 11.59
N MET A 145 4.66 -3.15 10.86
CA MET A 145 4.68 -3.15 9.38
C MET A 145 4.16 -1.85 8.79
N PHE A 146 3.02 -1.37 9.28
CA PHE A 146 2.44 -0.13 8.78
C PHE A 146 3.22 1.11 9.24
N ARG A 147 3.82 1.08 10.45
CA ARG A 147 4.74 2.11 10.91
C ARG A 147 5.95 2.26 9.99
N ALA A 148 6.49 1.14 9.50
CA ALA A 148 7.63 1.12 8.58
C ALA A 148 7.33 1.74 7.20
N ARG A 149 6.08 2.09 6.89
CA ARG A 149 5.73 2.87 5.68
C ARG A 149 6.09 4.36 5.80
N LEU A 150 6.37 4.85 7.01
CA LEU A 150 6.83 6.20 7.26
C LEU A 150 8.37 6.27 7.30
N PRO A 151 8.98 7.41 6.92
CA PRO A 151 10.41 7.61 7.09
C PRO A 151 10.85 7.44 8.55
N GLU A 152 12.06 6.89 8.73
CA GLU A 152 12.74 6.79 10.02
C GLU A 152 14.09 7.54 9.96
N PRO A 153 14.35 8.51 10.85
CA PRO A 153 13.47 8.99 11.93
C PRO A 153 12.20 9.69 11.40
N THR A 154 11.21 9.89 12.27
CA THR A 154 9.97 10.63 11.95
C THR A 154 10.30 11.93 11.23
N PRO A 155 9.73 12.19 10.04
CA PRO A 155 10.10 13.36 9.26
C PRO A 155 9.58 14.66 9.92
N PRO A 156 10.23 15.81 9.66
CA PRO A 156 9.84 17.09 10.25
C PRO A 156 8.45 17.54 9.78
N ALA A 157 7.77 18.37 10.57
CA ALA A 157 6.40 18.85 10.30
C ALA A 157 6.18 19.41 8.88
N THR A 158 7.21 20.02 8.27
CA THR A 158 7.17 20.51 6.88
C THR A 158 6.94 19.39 5.85
N TRP A 159 7.48 18.19 6.09
CA TRP A 159 7.23 17.03 5.25
C TRP A 159 5.75 16.62 5.30
N TRP A 160 5.15 16.59 6.50
CA TRP A 160 3.74 16.24 6.70
C TRP A 160 2.82 17.24 6.02
N ALA A 161 3.12 18.54 6.20
CA ALA A 161 2.38 19.62 5.55
C ALA A 161 2.49 19.60 4.02
N ALA A 162 3.54 19.00 3.44
CA ALA A 162 3.74 18.92 1.99
C ALA A 162 3.26 17.60 1.36
N ARG A 163 3.07 16.53 2.16
CA ARG A 163 2.78 15.18 1.67
C ARG A 163 1.39 15.09 1.04
N ASP A 164 1.35 14.63 -0.22
CA ASP A 164 0.13 14.58 -1.05
C ASP A 164 -0.69 15.88 -0.94
N ARG A 165 -0.02 17.04 -0.94
CA ARG A 165 -0.70 18.34 -0.83
C ARG A 165 -1.43 18.68 -2.13
N LYS A 166 -2.69 19.09 -2.03
CA LYS A 166 -3.48 19.61 -3.17
C LYS A 166 -4.13 20.93 -2.80
N VAL A 167 -4.11 21.88 -3.73
CA VAL A 167 -4.73 23.20 -3.58
C VAL A 167 -6.12 23.19 -4.21
N PHE A 168 -7.05 23.87 -3.56
CA PHE A 168 -8.45 23.99 -3.94
C PHE A 168 -8.90 25.45 -3.85
N THR A 169 -9.94 25.78 -4.59
CA THR A 169 -10.57 27.10 -4.57
C THR A 169 -12.07 26.89 -4.61
N PHE A 170 -12.78 27.38 -3.60
CA PHE A 170 -14.23 27.33 -3.50
C PHE A 170 -14.74 28.71 -3.09
N GLY A 171 -15.55 29.33 -3.94
CA GLY A 171 -15.94 30.73 -3.77
C GLY A 171 -14.71 31.64 -3.82
N ALA A 172 -14.59 32.52 -2.81
CA ALA A 172 -13.44 33.40 -2.65
C ALA A 172 -12.27 32.76 -1.87
N THR A 173 -12.49 31.59 -1.26
CA THR A 173 -11.52 30.95 -0.36
C THR A 173 -10.63 29.96 -1.11
N ARG A 174 -9.32 30.09 -0.95
CA ARG A 174 -8.26 29.22 -1.46
C ARG A 174 -7.61 28.49 -0.29
N PHE A 175 -7.53 27.18 -0.36
CA PHE A 175 -6.90 26.38 0.69
C PHE A 175 -6.20 25.14 0.13
N SER A 176 -5.34 24.51 0.92
CA SER A 176 -4.75 23.22 0.57
C SER A 176 -5.12 22.12 1.56
N ILE A 177 -5.17 20.86 1.10
CA ILE A 177 -5.30 19.69 1.96
C ILE A 177 -4.16 18.71 1.66
N SER A 178 -3.36 18.43 2.68
CA SER A 178 -2.34 17.38 2.71
C SER A 178 -2.91 16.14 3.38
N GLN A 179 -2.47 14.94 2.97
CA GLN A 179 -2.94 13.69 3.54
C GLN A 179 -1.76 12.76 3.83
N VAL A 180 -1.74 12.21 5.05
CA VAL A 180 -0.77 11.19 5.47
C VAL A 180 -1.52 10.04 6.12
N GLU A 181 -1.32 8.85 5.59
CA GLU A 181 -1.86 7.59 6.14
C GLU A 181 -0.82 6.95 7.04
N VAL A 182 -1.23 6.59 8.26
CA VAL A 182 -0.36 6.05 9.31
C VAL A 182 -1.05 4.92 10.06
N ALA A 183 -0.26 4.08 10.73
CA ALA A 183 -0.76 2.97 11.54
C ALA A 183 -1.38 3.40 12.87
N ASP A 184 -0.83 4.45 13.46
CA ASP A 184 -1.26 5.02 14.73
C ASP A 184 -0.92 6.51 14.72
N VAL A 185 -1.92 7.38 14.58
CA VAL A 185 -1.70 8.82 14.53
C VAL A 185 -1.07 9.34 15.82
N ALA A 186 -1.46 8.81 16.97
CA ALA A 186 -1.01 9.29 18.27
C ALA A 186 0.47 8.97 18.53
N GLU A 187 0.96 7.85 17.98
CA GLU A 187 2.35 7.41 18.13
C GLU A 187 3.33 8.24 17.27
N VAL A 188 2.92 8.60 16.06
CA VAL A 188 3.86 9.07 15.02
C VAL A 188 3.78 10.56 14.71
N MET A 189 2.68 11.23 15.09
CA MET A 189 2.48 12.62 14.71
C MET A 189 3.52 13.54 15.39
N PRO A 190 4.09 14.51 14.65
CA PRO A 190 4.81 15.61 15.28
C PRO A 190 3.91 16.41 16.24
N PRO A 191 4.50 17.23 17.12
CA PRO A 191 3.73 18.13 17.97
C PRO A 191 2.69 18.95 17.17
N PRO A 192 1.43 19.04 17.63
CA PRO A 192 0.38 19.75 16.89
C PRO A 192 0.75 21.20 16.52
N ASP A 193 1.46 21.90 17.41
CA ASP A 193 1.88 23.29 17.18
C ASP A 193 2.91 23.40 16.05
N GLU A 194 3.82 22.43 15.92
CA GLU A 194 4.77 22.37 14.80
C GLU A 194 4.05 22.09 13.48
N LEU A 195 3.05 21.20 13.50
CA LEU A 195 2.22 20.92 12.33
C LEU A 195 1.42 22.16 11.89
N ARG A 196 0.81 22.88 12.84
CA ARG A 196 0.09 24.13 12.56
C ARG A 196 1.02 25.19 11.99
N SER A 197 2.20 25.37 12.58
CA SER A 197 3.22 26.31 12.08
C SER A 197 3.66 25.96 10.65
N ALA A 198 3.94 24.67 10.37
CA ALA A 198 4.29 24.22 9.03
C ALA A 198 3.16 24.45 8.01
N LEU A 199 1.90 24.23 8.40
CA LEU A 199 0.74 24.50 7.56
C LEU A 199 0.55 25.99 7.29
N GLN A 200 0.78 26.86 8.27
CA GLN A 200 0.72 28.31 8.11
C GLN A 200 1.77 28.81 7.12
N VAL A 201 3.03 28.34 7.26
CA VAL A 201 4.11 28.65 6.32
C VAL A 201 3.75 28.19 4.91
N ALA A 202 3.22 26.97 4.77
CA ALA A 202 2.81 26.40 3.49
C ALA A 202 1.63 27.17 2.85
N ALA A 203 0.67 27.64 3.65
CA ALA A 203 -0.45 28.45 3.17
C ALA A 203 0.04 29.84 2.71
N ALA A 204 0.89 30.50 3.51
CA ALA A 204 1.42 31.82 3.20
C ALA A 204 2.28 31.82 1.92
N ALA A 205 3.11 30.79 1.71
CA ALA A 205 3.95 30.66 0.53
C ALA A 205 3.16 30.63 -0.79
N ASP A 206 1.94 30.08 -0.77
CA ASP A 206 1.07 29.93 -1.95
C ASP A 206 -0.08 30.97 -2.00
N GLY A 207 -0.10 31.91 -1.03
CA GLY A 207 -1.17 32.91 -0.89
C GLY A 207 -2.54 32.29 -0.66
N LEU A 208 -2.62 31.26 0.20
CA LEU A 208 -3.84 30.57 0.58
C LEU A 208 -4.40 31.13 1.89
N ASP A 209 -5.72 31.16 2.02
CA ASP A 209 -6.40 31.62 3.24
C ASP A 209 -6.17 30.65 4.41
N THR A 210 -6.08 29.35 4.10
CA THR A 210 -5.76 28.32 5.10
C THR A 210 -5.17 27.06 4.47
N ALA A 211 -4.69 26.14 5.31
CA ALA A 211 -4.26 24.81 4.92
C ALA A 211 -4.72 23.77 5.94
N PHE A 212 -4.91 22.55 5.48
CA PHE A 212 -5.36 21.41 6.26
C PHE A 212 -4.39 20.24 6.13
N LEU A 213 -4.19 19.51 7.22
CA LEU A 213 -3.55 18.21 7.24
C LEU A 213 -4.57 17.17 7.71
N LEU A 214 -4.82 16.16 6.88
CA LEU A 214 -5.59 14.98 7.22
C LEU A 214 -4.63 13.86 7.59
N LEU A 215 -4.52 13.56 8.88
CA LEU A 215 -3.79 12.39 9.39
C LEU A 215 -4.76 11.23 9.51
N THR A 216 -4.64 10.24 8.63
CA THR A 216 -5.55 9.10 8.55
C THR A 216 -4.95 7.89 9.25
N ASP A 217 -5.64 7.42 10.29
CA ASP A 217 -5.32 6.18 10.98
C ASP A 217 -5.95 5.01 10.22
N ILE A 218 -5.13 4.22 9.53
CA ILE A 218 -5.60 3.10 8.72
C ILE A 218 -6.13 1.94 9.56
N LEU A 219 -5.70 1.83 10.82
CA LEU A 219 -6.13 0.79 11.73
C LEU A 219 -7.37 1.24 12.51
N GLU A 220 -7.43 2.47 13.01
CA GLU A 220 -8.62 2.93 13.73
C GLU A 220 -9.73 3.45 12.80
N GLN A 221 -9.50 3.41 11.48
CA GLN A 221 -10.43 3.86 10.43
C GLN A 221 -11.02 5.26 10.71
N ASN A 222 -10.16 6.18 11.16
CA ASN A 222 -10.54 7.56 11.44
C ASN A 222 -9.44 8.51 10.96
N SER A 223 -9.73 9.81 10.98
CA SER A 223 -8.72 10.82 10.69
C SER A 223 -8.73 11.95 11.71
N LEU A 224 -7.56 12.51 11.98
CA LEU A 224 -7.41 13.80 12.66
C LEU A 224 -7.21 14.89 11.61
N LEU A 225 -8.12 15.85 11.56
CA LEU A 225 -8.04 17.02 10.68
C LEU A 225 -7.45 18.20 11.46
N ILE A 226 -6.28 18.67 11.03
CA ILE A 226 -5.57 19.82 11.62
C ILE A 226 -5.67 20.99 10.64
N ALA A 227 -6.11 22.14 11.12
CA ALA A 227 -6.16 23.37 10.34
C ALA A 227 -4.98 24.30 10.71
N ALA A 228 -4.49 25.06 9.73
CA ALA A 228 -3.37 25.99 9.90
C ALA A 228 -3.69 27.11 10.89
N ASN A 229 -4.92 27.62 10.89
CA ASN A 229 -5.30 28.85 11.58
C ASN A 229 -6.76 28.81 12.05
N PRO A 230 -7.20 29.78 12.89
CA PRO A 230 -8.58 29.81 13.42
C PRO A 230 -9.67 29.85 12.34
N GLU A 231 -9.40 30.47 11.19
CA GLU A 231 -10.33 30.47 10.06
C GLU A 231 -10.55 29.06 9.50
N GLY A 232 -9.47 28.31 9.27
CA GLY A 232 -9.53 26.91 8.87
C GLY A 232 -10.24 26.03 9.91
N GLU A 233 -10.01 26.27 11.20
CA GLU A 233 -10.72 25.56 12.27
C GLU A 233 -12.22 25.81 12.23
N ALA A 234 -12.64 27.07 12.03
CA ALA A 234 -14.05 27.43 11.90
C ALA A 234 -14.68 26.79 10.66
N ILE A 235 -13.98 26.74 9.53
CA ILE A 235 -14.43 26.04 8.32
C ILE A 235 -14.61 24.54 8.61
N ALA A 236 -13.62 23.90 9.24
CA ALA A 236 -13.69 22.48 9.58
C ALA A 236 -14.85 22.15 10.53
N GLN A 237 -15.09 22.97 11.55
CA GLN A 237 -16.20 22.78 12.49
C GLN A 237 -17.57 22.98 11.84
N ARG A 238 -17.70 23.86 10.84
CA ARG A 238 -18.93 23.97 10.04
C ARG A 238 -19.12 22.78 9.11
N ALA A 239 -18.02 22.26 8.54
CA ALA A 239 -18.05 21.18 7.56
C ALA A 239 -18.32 19.81 8.17
N PHE A 240 -17.92 19.56 9.42
CA PHE A 240 -17.99 18.24 10.03
C PHE A 240 -18.55 18.26 11.45
N THR A 241 -19.34 17.23 11.78
CA THR A 241 -19.79 16.92 13.15
C THR A 241 -18.73 16.09 13.91
N GLY A 242 -17.45 16.44 13.77
CA GLY A 242 -16.34 15.75 14.43
C GLY A 242 -16.19 16.13 15.91
N THR A 243 -15.31 15.43 16.63
CA THR A 243 -15.00 15.75 18.03
C THR A 243 -13.78 16.67 18.10
N PRO A 244 -13.90 17.92 18.59
CA PRO A 244 -12.75 18.79 18.77
C PRO A 244 -11.81 18.24 19.84
N THR A 245 -10.51 18.25 19.56
CA THR A 245 -9.45 17.87 20.51
C THR A 245 -8.36 18.95 20.51
N PRO A 246 -7.46 18.99 21.51
CA PRO A 246 -6.31 19.89 21.49
C PRO A 246 -5.41 19.71 20.24
N ARG A 247 -5.45 18.54 19.61
CA ARG A 247 -4.61 18.20 18.45
C ARG A 247 -5.25 18.58 17.11
N GLY A 248 -6.57 18.76 17.06
CA GLY A 248 -7.35 18.93 15.83
C GLY A 248 -8.76 18.35 15.96
N LEU A 249 -9.48 18.29 14.84
CA LEU A 249 -10.84 17.74 14.77
C LEU A 249 -10.78 16.24 14.46
N LEU A 250 -11.23 15.38 15.36
CA LEU A 250 -11.30 13.94 15.15
C LEU A 250 -12.53 13.60 14.29
N LEU A 251 -12.31 12.83 13.22
CA LEU A 251 -13.30 12.46 12.22
C LEU A 251 -13.40 10.92 12.10
N PRO A 252 -14.28 10.27 12.88
CA PRO A 252 -14.53 8.83 12.76
C PRO A 252 -15.01 8.43 11.37
N GLY A 253 -14.46 7.36 10.80
CA GLY A 253 -14.86 6.82 9.49
C GLY A 253 -14.37 7.61 8.27
N VAL A 254 -13.68 8.73 8.46
CA VAL A 254 -13.12 9.53 7.36
C VAL A 254 -11.74 8.99 7.00
N MET A 255 -11.62 8.52 5.75
CA MET A 255 -10.39 7.91 5.20
C MET A 255 -9.95 8.57 3.90
N SER A 256 -10.89 9.15 3.13
CA SER A 256 -10.64 9.67 1.79
C SER A 256 -10.81 11.18 1.75
N ARG A 257 -9.71 11.91 1.52
CA ARG A 257 -9.78 13.34 1.21
C ARG A 257 -10.77 13.63 0.08
N LYS A 258 -10.69 12.89 -1.03
CA LYS A 258 -11.48 13.16 -2.24
C LYS A 258 -12.98 12.94 -2.03
N LYS A 259 -13.36 11.82 -1.41
CA LYS A 259 -14.78 11.44 -1.27
C LYS A 259 -15.43 12.04 -0.03
N GLN A 260 -14.67 12.22 1.06
CA GLN A 260 -15.23 12.48 2.39
C GLN A 260 -14.81 13.83 2.98
N VAL A 261 -13.75 14.48 2.48
CA VAL A 261 -13.26 15.75 3.07
C VAL A 261 -13.54 16.96 2.18
N ILE A 262 -13.23 16.85 0.88
CA ILE A 262 -13.45 17.96 -0.06
C ILE A 262 -14.92 18.38 -0.14
N PRO A 263 -15.91 17.47 -0.32
CA PRO A 263 -17.30 17.90 -0.48
C PRO A 263 -17.87 18.63 0.74
N PRO A 264 -17.66 18.17 1.99
CA PRO A 264 -18.14 18.92 3.16
C PRO A 264 -17.44 20.27 3.36
N LEU A 265 -16.13 20.37 3.13
CA LEU A 265 -15.43 21.66 3.20
C LEU A 265 -15.94 22.64 2.13
N ALA A 266 -16.16 22.15 0.91
CA ALA A 266 -16.75 22.96 -0.16
C ALA A 266 -18.15 23.45 0.22
N ALA A 267 -19.01 22.58 0.77
CA ALA A 267 -20.35 22.95 1.21
C ALA A 267 -20.35 23.98 2.35
N ALA A 268 -19.35 23.96 3.25
CA ALA A 268 -19.22 24.93 4.34
C ALA A 268 -18.67 26.30 3.92
N LEU A 269 -18.28 26.44 2.65
CA LEU A 269 -17.72 27.65 2.02
C LEU A 269 -18.65 28.25 0.95
N LEU A 270 -19.76 27.57 0.64
CA LEU A 270 -20.84 28.05 -0.23
C LEU A 270 -21.99 28.62 0.60
#